data_AF-A0A962NB89-F1
#
_entry.id   AF-A0A962NB89-F1
#
_cell.length_a   1.000
_cell.length_b   1.000
_cell.length_c   1.000
_cell.angle_alpha   90.00
_cell.angle_beta   90.00
_cell.angle_gamma   90.00
#
_symmetry.space_group_name_H-M   'P 1'
#
loop_
_entity.id
_entity.type
_entity.pdbx_description
1 polymer ?
#
loop_
_entity_poly.entity_id
_entity_poly.type
_entity_poly.pdbx_seq_one_letter_code
_entity_poly.pdbx_strand_id
1 'polypeptide(L)'
;EVLLEEAAIDEAIIKLDHGFDLLPGNSDLTAAELRLMPAPGRELRLKKLLAPVRDRYHYILIDCPPSLGVLTLNALAAADSVLIPIQCEFFALDGLSALLETIKAVRATVNPNLKMEGLLRTMFDVRNNLGNEVSGQLTRHFGERVFRTIVPRNVRLAEAPSHGQPITGYDRSSRGAVAYLGLAGEILRRERSGQASADL
;
A
#
# COMPACT_ATOMS: atom_id res chain seq x y z
N GLU A 1 -5.25 -20.37 -0.41
CA GLU A 1 -5.66 -21.17 -1.59
C GLU A 1 -5.19 -20.56 -2.92
N VAL A 2 -5.59 -19.33 -3.31
CA VAL A 2 -5.18 -18.72 -4.59
C VAL A 2 -3.65 -18.60 -4.72
N LEU A 3 -2.99 -18.02 -3.71
CA LEU A 3 -1.52 -17.98 -3.63
C LEU A 3 -0.86 -19.36 -3.56
N LEU A 4 -1.62 -20.44 -3.43
CA LEU A 4 -1.17 -21.82 -3.45
C LEU A 4 -1.63 -22.58 -4.71
N GLU A 5 -2.32 -21.91 -5.64
CA GLU A 5 -2.92 -22.49 -6.84
C GLU A 5 -3.92 -23.62 -6.53
N GLU A 6 -4.52 -23.57 -5.34
CA GLU A 6 -5.56 -24.51 -4.89
C GLU A 6 -6.96 -24.02 -5.24
N ALA A 7 -7.10 -22.76 -5.66
CA ALA A 7 -8.35 -22.14 -6.14
C ALA A 7 -8.06 -21.17 -7.28
N ALA A 8 -8.99 -21.03 -8.22
CA ALA A 8 -8.89 -20.03 -9.27
C ALA A 8 -9.13 -18.62 -8.69
N ILE A 9 -8.40 -17.63 -9.20
CA ILE A 9 -8.52 -16.25 -8.69
C ILE A 9 -9.93 -15.68 -8.89
N ASP A 10 -10.59 -16.03 -10.00
CA ASP A 10 -11.96 -15.57 -10.30
C ASP A 10 -13.00 -16.10 -9.31
N GLU A 11 -12.77 -17.27 -8.73
CA GLU A 11 -13.66 -17.88 -7.74
C GLU A 11 -13.49 -17.28 -6.34
N ALA A 12 -12.29 -16.75 -6.06
CA ALA A 12 -11.96 -16.16 -4.77
C ALA A 12 -12.27 -14.66 -4.67
N ILE A 13 -12.46 -13.97 -5.80
CA ILE A 13 -12.82 -12.56 -5.82
C ILE A 13 -14.30 -12.40 -5.41
N ILE A 14 -14.54 -11.59 -4.38
CA ILE A 14 -15.88 -11.25 -3.92
C ILE A 14 -16.21 -9.79 -4.25
N LYS A 15 -17.47 -9.51 -4.58
CA LYS A 15 -17.98 -8.15 -4.79
C LYS A 15 -18.42 -7.55 -3.47
N LEU A 16 -18.07 -6.28 -3.22
CA LEU A 16 -18.52 -5.55 -2.04
C LEU A 16 -19.53 -4.46 -2.42
N ASP A 17 -20.45 -4.17 -1.50
CA ASP A 17 -21.55 -3.19 -1.70
C ASP A 17 -21.06 -1.74 -1.87
N HIS A 18 -19.75 -1.51 -1.71
CA HIS A 18 -19.12 -0.20 -1.79
C HIS A 18 -18.42 0.07 -3.13
N GLY A 19 -18.69 -0.74 -4.15
CA GLY A 19 -18.23 -0.50 -5.52
C GLY A 19 -16.79 -0.93 -5.80
N PHE A 20 -16.27 -1.87 -4.99
CA PHE A 20 -14.98 -2.50 -5.20
C PHE A 20 -15.08 -4.01 -5.00
N ASP A 21 -14.21 -4.73 -5.69
CA ASP A 21 -14.04 -6.17 -5.51
C ASP A 21 -12.89 -6.41 -4.53
N LEU A 22 -12.94 -7.53 -3.80
CA LEU A 22 -11.95 -7.92 -2.82
C LEU A 22 -11.46 -9.34 -3.11
N LEU A 23 -10.14 -9.52 -3.18
CA LEU A 23 -9.52 -10.83 -3.02
C LEU A 23 -9.11 -10.96 -1.53
N PRO A 24 -9.88 -11.68 -0.70
CA PRO A 24 -9.67 -11.66 0.74
C PRO A 24 -8.41 -12.45 1.14
N GLY A 25 -7.73 -11.95 2.16
CA GLY A 25 -6.78 -12.73 2.93
C GLY A 25 -7.45 -13.45 4.10
N ASN A 26 -6.83 -14.51 4.60
CA ASN A 26 -7.26 -15.22 5.80
C ASN A 26 -6.03 -15.65 6.64
N SER A 27 -6.28 -16.29 7.79
CA SER A 27 -5.21 -16.79 8.69
C SER A 27 -4.25 -17.77 8.02
N ASP A 28 -4.67 -18.42 6.94
CA ASP A 28 -3.87 -19.43 6.24
C ASP A 28 -2.77 -18.81 5.37
N LEU A 29 -2.76 -17.48 5.19
CA LEU A 29 -1.67 -16.77 4.51
C LEU A 29 -0.31 -17.04 5.16
N THR A 30 -0.26 -17.21 6.48
CA THR A 30 0.97 -17.58 7.20
C THR A 30 1.47 -18.97 6.78
N ALA A 31 0.56 -19.94 6.67
CA ALA A 31 0.91 -21.28 6.19
C ALA A 31 1.29 -21.27 4.70
N ALA A 32 0.62 -20.43 3.90
CA ALA A 32 0.94 -20.24 2.51
C ALA A 32 2.34 -19.66 2.32
N GLU A 33 2.74 -18.69 3.15
CA GLU A 33 4.09 -18.14 3.16
C GLU A 33 5.15 -19.23 3.40
N LEU A 34 4.94 -20.10 4.39
CA LEU A 34 5.87 -21.19 4.69
C LEU A 34 6.01 -22.18 3.51
N ARG A 35 4.89 -22.51 2.85
CA ARG A 35 4.87 -23.40 1.67
C ARG A 35 5.47 -22.74 0.43
N LEU A 36 5.38 -21.42 0.33
CA LEU A 36 5.96 -20.63 -0.75
C LEU A 36 7.48 -20.50 -0.64
N MET A 37 8.05 -20.49 0.57
CA MET A 37 9.49 -20.32 0.77
C MET A 37 10.35 -21.28 -0.05
N PRO A 38 10.14 -22.60 -0.10
CA PRO A 38 10.97 -23.48 -0.92
C PRO A 38 10.59 -23.47 -2.42
N ALA A 39 9.48 -22.83 -2.80
CA ALA A 39 8.97 -22.94 -4.16
C ALA A 39 9.82 -22.12 -5.17
N PRO A 40 10.11 -22.66 -6.36
CA PRO A 40 10.80 -21.92 -7.41
C PRO A 40 9.89 -20.80 -7.97
N GLY A 41 10.47 -19.62 -8.19
CA GLY A 41 9.72 -18.45 -8.69
C GLY A 41 8.66 -17.93 -7.72
N ARG A 42 8.81 -18.23 -6.42
CA ARG A 42 7.89 -17.86 -5.34
C ARG A 42 7.57 -16.37 -5.31
N GLU A 43 8.52 -15.53 -5.68
CA GLU A 43 8.43 -14.07 -5.71
C GLU A 43 7.52 -13.52 -6.80
N LEU A 44 7.29 -14.29 -7.87
CA LEU A 44 6.47 -13.87 -9.00
C LEU A 44 5.04 -14.43 -8.95
N ARG A 45 4.68 -15.15 -7.88
CA ARG A 45 3.45 -15.94 -7.85
C ARG A 45 2.21 -15.06 -7.93
N LEU A 46 2.12 -14.03 -7.09
CA LEU A 46 1.00 -13.10 -7.12
C LEU A 46 0.88 -12.38 -8.46
N LYS A 47 2.02 -11.99 -9.06
CA LYS A 47 2.05 -11.34 -10.38
C LYS A 47 1.42 -12.23 -11.46
N LYS A 48 1.78 -13.51 -11.48
CA LYS A 48 1.22 -14.50 -12.43
C LYS A 48 -0.28 -14.71 -12.21
N LEU A 49 -0.71 -14.79 -10.95
CA LEU A 49 -2.11 -15.01 -10.59
C LEU A 49 -3.00 -13.79 -10.90
N LEU A 50 -2.46 -12.57 -10.77
CA LEU A 50 -3.19 -11.34 -11.10
C LEU A 50 -3.26 -11.05 -12.61
N ALA A 51 -2.31 -11.56 -13.40
CA ALA A 51 -2.25 -11.32 -14.85
C ALA A 51 -3.59 -11.54 -15.60
N PRO A 52 -4.33 -12.65 -15.42
CA PRO A 52 -5.59 -12.87 -16.15
C PRO A 52 -6.72 -11.91 -15.77
N VAL A 53 -6.68 -11.30 -14.58
CA VAL A 53 -7.73 -10.39 -14.09
C VAL A 53 -7.31 -8.92 -14.12
N ARG A 54 -6.06 -8.62 -14.50
CA ARG A 54 -5.48 -7.28 -14.42
C ARG A 54 -6.28 -6.26 -15.22
N ASP A 55 -6.67 -6.60 -16.45
CA ASP A 55 -7.38 -5.69 -17.36
C ASP A 55 -8.84 -5.44 -16.96
N ARG A 56 -9.35 -6.11 -15.92
CA ARG A 56 -10.70 -5.87 -15.38
C ARG A 56 -10.76 -4.64 -14.47
N TYR A 57 -9.62 -4.14 -13.99
CA TYR A 57 -9.56 -3.10 -12.96
C TYR A 57 -8.70 -1.93 -13.40
N HIS A 58 -9.16 -0.71 -13.09
CA HIS A 58 -8.35 0.50 -13.25
C HIS A 58 -7.23 0.55 -12.20
N TYR A 59 -7.49 0.02 -11.01
CA TYR A 59 -6.54 -0.04 -9.89
C TYR A 59 -6.65 -1.38 -9.17
N ILE A 60 -5.50 -1.92 -8.77
CA ILE A 60 -5.39 -3.04 -7.85
C ILE A 60 -4.56 -2.55 -6.66
N LEU A 61 -5.17 -2.47 -5.47
CA LEU A 61 -4.48 -2.13 -4.23
C LEU A 61 -4.08 -3.41 -3.52
N ILE A 62 -2.80 -3.55 -3.19
CA ILE A 62 -2.26 -4.71 -2.47
C ILE A 62 -1.85 -4.26 -1.07
N ASP A 63 -2.60 -4.69 -0.06
CA ASP A 63 -2.25 -4.46 1.34
C ASP A 63 -1.19 -5.49 1.78
N CYS A 64 -0.07 -4.99 2.30
CA CYS A 64 1.08 -5.82 2.63
C CYS A 64 1.14 -6.10 4.14
N PRO A 65 1.58 -7.30 4.58
CA PRO A 65 1.88 -7.53 5.98
C PRO A 65 3.05 -6.63 6.44
N PRO A 66 3.19 -6.37 7.75
CA PRO A 66 4.24 -5.49 8.28
C PRO A 66 5.66 -6.07 8.17
N SER A 67 5.80 -7.33 7.77
CA SER A 67 7.07 -8.03 7.61
C SER A 67 7.58 -7.98 6.16
N LEU A 68 8.90 -7.91 5.97
CA LEU A 68 9.54 -8.03 4.65
C LEU A 68 9.76 -9.50 4.27
N GLY A 69 8.67 -10.26 4.20
CA GLY A 69 8.64 -11.69 3.87
C GLY A 69 8.37 -12.00 2.39
N VAL A 70 8.04 -13.26 2.10
CA VAL A 70 7.72 -13.72 0.74
C VAL A 70 6.41 -13.09 0.24
N LEU A 71 5.47 -12.82 1.15
CA LEU A 71 4.21 -12.15 0.79
C LEU A 71 4.44 -10.71 0.32
N THR A 72 5.25 -9.94 1.06
CA THR A 72 5.60 -8.56 0.68
C THR A 72 6.44 -8.53 -0.60
N LEU A 73 7.34 -9.49 -0.78
CA LEU A 73 8.07 -9.65 -2.03
C LEU A 73 7.14 -9.89 -3.24
N ASN A 74 6.12 -10.73 -3.06
CA ASN A 74 5.10 -10.98 -4.08
C ASN A 74 4.30 -9.72 -4.42
N ALA A 75 3.91 -8.94 -3.41
CA ALA A 75 3.23 -7.67 -3.60
C ALA A 75 4.09 -6.69 -4.43
N LEU A 76 5.35 -6.50 -4.04
CA LEU A 76 6.29 -5.62 -4.76
C LEU A 76 6.60 -6.11 -6.18
N ALA A 77 6.63 -7.43 -6.40
CA ALA A 77 6.84 -8.00 -7.72
C ALA A 77 5.65 -7.80 -8.68
N ALA A 78 4.44 -7.77 -8.13
CA ALA A 78 3.19 -7.58 -8.87
C ALA A 78 2.82 -6.10 -9.08
N ALA A 79 3.26 -5.21 -8.19
CA ALA A 79 2.91 -3.79 -8.21
C ALA A 79 3.61 -2.99 -9.32
N ASP A 80 2.92 -1.95 -9.81
CA ASP A 80 3.51 -0.93 -10.69
C ASP A 80 4.21 0.16 -9.89
N SER A 81 3.60 0.57 -8.78
CA SER A 81 4.17 1.54 -7.84
C SER A 81 3.88 1.18 -6.39
N VAL A 82 4.68 1.71 -5.46
CA VAL A 82 4.51 1.51 -4.01
C VAL A 82 4.23 2.83 -3.29
N LEU A 83 3.10 2.87 -2.57
CA LEU A 83 2.74 3.94 -1.64
C LEU A 83 3.24 3.56 -0.23
N ILE A 84 4.05 4.41 0.39
CA ILE A 84 4.65 4.13 1.70
C ILE A 84 3.96 4.98 2.77
N PRO A 85 3.08 4.39 3.60
CA PRO A 85 2.54 5.07 4.77
C PRO A 85 3.63 5.20 5.84
N ILE A 86 3.81 6.40 6.37
CA ILE A 86 4.80 6.69 7.42
C ILE A 86 4.14 7.44 8.58
N GLN A 87 4.46 6.99 9.79
CA GLN A 87 4.17 7.74 11.01
C GLN A 87 5.41 8.55 11.37
N CYS A 88 5.26 9.86 11.54
CA CYS A 88 6.38 10.76 11.84
C CYS A 88 6.80 10.63 13.31
N GLU A 89 7.45 9.53 13.66
CA GLU A 89 7.94 9.22 14.99
C GLU A 89 9.47 8.98 14.97
N PHE A 90 10.06 8.72 16.14
CA PHE A 90 11.51 8.71 16.33
C PHE A 90 12.28 7.78 15.36
N PHE A 91 11.73 6.60 15.04
CA PHE A 91 12.36 5.61 14.16
C PHE A 91 11.89 5.67 12.69
N ALA A 92 11.14 6.69 12.31
CA ALA A 92 10.48 6.76 11.00
C ALA A 92 11.48 6.77 9.83
N LEU A 93 12.59 7.49 9.97
CA LEU A 93 13.58 7.64 8.89
C LEU A 93 14.48 6.42 8.72
N ASP A 94 14.86 5.76 9.82
CA ASP A 94 15.68 4.55 9.78
C ASP A 94 14.89 3.40 9.13
N GLY A 95 13.63 3.21 9.56
CA GLY A 95 12.73 2.22 8.97
C GLY A 95 12.44 2.50 7.49
N LEU A 96 12.26 3.78 7.13
CA LEU A 96 12.09 4.19 5.73
C LEU A 96 13.32 3.86 4.89
N SER A 97 14.52 4.10 5.41
CA SER A 97 15.77 3.82 4.68
C SER A 97 15.93 2.33 4.40
N ALA A 98 15.68 1.47 5.38
CA ALA A 98 15.72 0.01 5.20
C ALA A 98 14.68 -0.49 4.18
N LEU A 99 13.47 0.09 4.20
CA LEU A 99 12.42 -0.22 3.24
C LEU A 99 12.84 0.20 1.81
N LEU A 100 13.41 1.39 1.64
CA LEU A 100 13.86 1.87 0.34
C LEU A 100 14.97 1.00 -0.25
N GLU A 101 15.93 0.54 0.55
CA GLU A 101 16.95 -0.41 0.10
C GLU A 101 16.35 -1.75 -0.34
N THR A 102 15.33 -2.23 0.38
CA THR A 102 14.59 -3.43 -0.03
C THR A 102 13.89 -3.24 -1.37
N ILE A 103 13.19 -2.12 -1.55
CA ILE A 103 12.49 -1.80 -2.81
C ILE A 103 13.50 -1.69 -3.96
N LYS A 104 14.67 -1.07 -3.74
CA LYS A 104 15.75 -1.00 -4.74
C LYS A 104 16.26 -2.39 -5.14
N ALA A 105 16.47 -3.28 -4.16
CA ALA A 105 16.90 -4.65 -4.44
C ALA A 105 15.86 -5.42 -5.26
N VAL A 106 14.58 -5.32 -4.91
CA VAL A 106 13.47 -5.93 -5.66
C VAL A 106 13.39 -5.37 -7.07
N ARG A 107 13.54 -4.06 -7.24
CA ARG A 107 13.56 -3.43 -8.56
C ARG A 107 14.70 -3.96 -9.42
N ALA A 108 15.90 -4.09 -8.86
CA ALA A 108 17.07 -4.56 -9.59
C ALA A 108 17.00 -6.03 -10.02
N THR A 109 16.24 -6.87 -9.29
CA THR A 109 16.32 -8.33 -9.43
C THR A 109 15.01 -8.99 -9.89
N VAL A 110 13.85 -8.44 -9.52
CA VAL A 110 12.54 -9.08 -9.70
C VAL A 110 11.58 -8.22 -10.53
N ASN A 111 11.51 -6.92 -10.28
CA ASN A 111 10.55 -6.02 -10.92
C ASN A 111 11.19 -4.68 -11.34
N PRO A 112 11.90 -4.61 -12.49
CA PRO A 112 12.58 -3.40 -12.97
C PRO A 112 11.68 -2.17 -13.15
N ASN A 113 10.38 -2.40 -13.36
CA ASN A 113 9.39 -1.37 -13.58
C ASN A 113 8.79 -0.79 -12.29
N LEU A 114 9.12 -1.38 -11.13
CA LEU A 114 8.60 -0.93 -9.83
C LEU A 114 9.04 0.51 -9.54
N LYS A 115 8.06 1.36 -9.27
CA LYS A 115 8.25 2.78 -8.98
C LYS A 115 7.83 3.13 -7.57
N MET A 116 8.33 4.25 -7.06
CA MET A 116 7.82 4.82 -5.81
C MET A 116 6.67 5.77 -6.14
N GLU A 117 5.47 5.46 -5.66
CA GLU A 117 4.30 6.33 -5.79
C GLU A 117 4.46 7.58 -4.92
N GLY A 118 4.90 7.38 -3.67
CA GLY A 118 5.25 8.45 -2.75
C GLY A 118 5.13 8.08 -1.28
N LEU A 119 5.34 9.08 -0.43
CA LEU A 119 5.28 8.97 1.04
C LEU A 119 3.99 9.62 1.55
N LEU A 120 3.18 8.83 2.27
CA LEU A 120 1.96 9.32 2.90
C LEU A 120 2.16 9.44 4.41
N ARG A 121 2.03 10.65 4.94
CA ARG A 121 2.07 10.87 6.38
C ARG A 121 0.74 10.46 6.99
N THR A 122 0.77 9.47 7.89
CA THR A 122 -0.41 8.87 8.52
C THR A 122 -0.40 9.06 10.03
N MET A 123 -1.60 8.95 10.64
CA MET A 123 -1.82 9.13 12.08
C MET A 123 -1.19 10.42 12.65
N PHE A 124 -1.12 11.46 11.81
CA PHE A 124 -0.37 12.68 12.11
C PHE A 124 -1.07 13.53 13.19
N ASP A 125 -0.30 14.03 14.16
CA ASP A 125 -0.74 15.02 15.14
C ASP A 125 0.12 16.28 15.01
N VAL A 126 -0.50 17.37 14.56
CA VAL A 126 0.15 18.68 14.35
C VAL A 126 0.70 19.29 15.64
N ARG A 127 0.26 18.82 16.82
CA ARG A 127 0.74 19.30 18.12
C ARG A 127 2.04 18.62 18.54
N ASN A 128 2.43 17.54 17.86
CA ASN A 128 3.65 16.83 18.16
C ASN A 128 4.85 17.49 17.46
N ASN A 129 5.71 18.16 18.23
CA ASN A 129 6.90 18.82 17.72
C ASN A 129 7.85 17.87 16.98
N LEU A 130 8.09 16.67 17.52
CA LEU A 130 8.93 15.66 16.86
C LEU A 130 8.34 15.25 15.51
N GLY A 131 7.02 15.03 15.47
CA GLY A 131 6.33 14.68 14.22
C GLY A 131 6.42 15.77 13.16
N ASN A 132 6.34 17.04 13.57
CA ASN A 132 6.54 18.18 12.68
C ASN A 132 7.97 18.27 12.15
N GLU A 133 8.97 18.03 13.00
CA GLU A 133 10.38 18.01 12.60
C GLU A 133 10.67 16.91 11.58
N VAL A 134 10.24 15.67 11.88
CA VAL A 134 10.38 14.52 10.98
C VAL A 134 9.64 14.76 9.66
N SER A 135 8.41 15.32 9.70
CA SER A 135 7.69 15.69 8.48
C SER A 135 8.45 16.74 7.64
N GLY A 136 9.08 17.71 8.30
CA GLY A 136 9.92 18.71 7.65
C GLY A 136 11.15 18.07 6.98
N GLN A 137 11.80 17.13 7.66
CA GLN A 137 12.90 16.36 7.10
C GLN A 137 12.45 15.53 5.89
N LEU A 138 11.33 14.81 5.97
CA LEU A 138 10.77 14.07 4.83
C LEU A 138 10.55 14.97 3.61
N THR A 139 9.94 16.14 3.83
CA THR A 139 9.67 17.09 2.74
C THR A 139 10.96 17.63 2.13
N ARG A 140 11.98 17.92 2.94
CA ARG A 140 13.29 18.39 2.45
C ARG A 140 14.04 17.33 1.64
N HIS A 141 14.00 16.06 2.04
CA HIS A 141 14.76 14.99 1.39
C HIS A 141 14.03 14.39 0.18
N PHE A 142 12.71 14.20 0.28
CA PHE A 142 11.93 13.50 -0.74
C PHE A 142 11.09 14.44 -1.62
N GLY A 143 11.00 15.73 -1.29
CA GLY A 143 10.35 16.75 -2.12
C GLY A 143 8.93 16.38 -2.54
N GLU A 144 8.67 16.46 -3.85
CA GLU A 144 7.35 16.14 -4.45
C GLU A 144 6.92 14.67 -4.26
N ARG A 145 7.82 13.76 -3.87
CA ARG A 145 7.43 12.38 -3.54
C ARG A 145 6.63 12.31 -2.24
N VAL A 146 6.70 13.31 -1.37
CA VAL A 146 5.83 13.40 -0.21
C VAL A 146 4.46 13.87 -0.66
N PHE A 147 3.42 13.11 -0.37
CA PHE A 147 2.04 13.54 -0.61
C PHE A 147 1.75 14.80 0.20
N ARG A 148 1.14 15.79 -0.45
CA ARG A 148 0.69 17.02 0.24
C ARG A 148 -0.42 16.68 1.23
N THR A 149 -1.24 15.70 0.88
CA THR A 149 -2.25 15.12 1.77
C THR A 149 -1.60 14.49 3.00
N ILE A 150 -2.19 14.77 4.17
CA ILE A 150 -1.81 14.19 5.46
C ILE A 150 -3.04 13.53 6.06
N VAL A 151 -2.92 12.27 6.49
CA VAL A 151 -3.99 11.57 7.20
C VAL A 151 -3.83 11.82 8.70
N PRO A 152 -4.73 12.60 9.34
CA PRO A 152 -4.61 12.92 10.75
C PRO A 152 -4.98 11.71 11.62
N ARG A 153 -4.49 11.69 12.86
CA ARG A 153 -5.06 10.79 13.89
C ARG A 153 -6.54 11.13 14.08
N ASN A 154 -7.42 10.17 13.88
CA ASN A 154 -8.87 10.38 13.90
C ASN A 154 -9.60 9.17 14.48
N VAL A 155 -10.47 9.40 15.47
CA VAL A 155 -11.20 8.33 16.18
C VAL A 155 -12.20 7.62 15.26
N ARG A 156 -12.94 8.36 14.42
CA ARG A 156 -13.92 7.77 13.49
C ARG A 156 -13.25 6.81 12.51
N LEU A 157 -12.04 7.13 12.06
CA LEU A 157 -11.26 6.25 11.20
C LEU A 157 -10.87 4.95 11.91
N ALA A 158 -10.61 4.98 13.21
CA ALA A 158 -10.30 3.78 14.01
C ALA A 158 -11.56 2.94 14.32
N GLU A 159 -12.75 3.56 14.37
CA GLU A 159 -14.03 2.88 14.60
C GLU A 159 -14.58 2.19 13.34
N ALA A 160 -14.39 2.78 12.16
CA ALA A 160 -15.00 2.29 10.92
C ALA A 160 -14.80 0.77 10.64
N PRO A 161 -13.60 0.17 10.89
CA PRO A 161 -13.40 -1.27 10.71
C PRO A 161 -14.29 -2.14 11.60
N SER A 162 -14.58 -1.73 12.85
CA SER A 162 -15.47 -2.52 13.73
C SER A 162 -16.93 -2.51 13.28
N HIS A 163 -17.28 -1.61 12.36
CA HIS A 163 -18.59 -1.55 11.71
C HIS A 163 -18.59 -2.20 10.31
N GLY A 164 -17.46 -2.74 9.84
CA GLY A 164 -17.35 -3.36 8.52
C GLY A 164 -17.56 -2.38 7.37
N GLN A 165 -17.34 -1.07 7.59
CA GLN A 165 -17.57 -0.03 6.60
C GLN A 165 -16.28 0.73 6.29
N PRO A 166 -16.05 1.15 5.03
CA PRO A 166 -15.02 2.13 4.73
C PRO A 166 -15.35 3.46 5.43
N ILE A 167 -14.34 4.26 5.75
CA ILE A 167 -14.55 5.54 6.45
C ILE A 167 -15.50 6.50 5.69
N THR A 168 -15.54 6.41 4.36
CA THR A 168 -16.46 7.18 3.52
C THR A 168 -17.92 6.72 3.64
N GLY A 169 -18.15 5.47 4.01
CA GLY A 169 -19.48 4.93 4.33
C GLY A 169 -19.87 5.18 5.79
N TYR A 170 -18.93 5.05 6.72
CA TYR A 170 -19.15 5.22 8.16
C TYR A 170 -19.36 6.68 8.56
N ASP A 171 -18.43 7.58 8.19
CA ASP A 171 -18.55 9.02 8.42
C ASP A 171 -17.78 9.79 7.34
N ARG A 172 -18.49 10.09 6.25
CA ARG A 172 -17.97 10.83 5.10
C ARG A 172 -17.49 12.24 5.43
N SER A 173 -18.03 12.85 6.49
CA SER A 173 -17.68 14.20 6.92
C SER A 173 -16.45 14.25 7.83
N SER A 174 -16.02 13.09 8.34
CA SER A 174 -14.87 12.98 9.22
C SER A 174 -13.60 13.50 8.56
N ARG A 175 -12.69 14.04 9.38
CA ARG A 175 -11.36 14.46 8.92
C ARG A 175 -10.57 13.32 8.24
N GLY A 176 -10.79 12.08 8.67
CA GLY A 176 -10.19 10.90 8.05
C GLY A 176 -10.73 10.64 6.63
N ALA A 177 -12.05 10.66 6.45
CA ALA A 177 -12.67 10.52 5.12
C ALA A 177 -12.21 11.63 4.16
N VAL A 178 -12.23 12.89 4.61
CA VAL A 178 -11.78 14.03 3.80
C VAL A 178 -10.31 13.87 3.39
N ALA A 179 -9.45 13.40 4.29
CA ALA A 179 -8.04 13.15 3.98
C ALA A 179 -7.87 12.05 2.92
N TYR A 180 -8.54 10.91 3.04
CA TYR A 180 -8.44 9.83 2.04
C TYR A 180 -9.03 10.21 0.68
N LEU A 181 -10.13 10.98 0.65
CA LEU A 181 -10.66 11.54 -0.60
C LEU A 181 -9.69 12.55 -1.23
N GLY A 182 -9.02 13.36 -0.40
CA GLY A 182 -7.95 14.26 -0.83
C GLY A 182 -6.76 13.51 -1.44
N LEU A 183 -6.36 12.40 -0.82
CA LEU A 183 -5.29 11.51 -1.28
C LEU A 183 -5.65 10.90 -2.63
N ALA A 184 -6.84 10.31 -2.76
CA ALA A 184 -7.31 9.74 -4.02
C ALA A 184 -7.30 10.81 -5.14
N GLY A 185 -7.77 12.02 -4.84
CA GLY A 185 -7.70 13.14 -5.78
C GLY A 185 -6.26 13.55 -6.13
N GLU A 186 -5.31 13.46 -5.20
CA GLU A 186 -3.90 13.75 -5.43
C GLU A 186 -3.23 12.71 -6.33
N ILE A 187 -3.46 11.41 -6.07
CA ILE A 187 -2.98 10.30 -6.91
C ILE A 187 -3.46 10.48 -8.36
N LEU A 188 -4.77 10.67 -8.56
CA LEU A 188 -5.36 10.87 -9.89
C LEU A 188 -4.81 12.11 -10.62
N ARG A 189 -4.38 13.16 -9.89
CA ARG A 189 -3.73 14.33 -10.50
C ARG A 189 -2.30 14.02 -10.92
N ARG A 190 -1.52 13.33 -10.09
CA ARG A 190 -0.12 12.96 -10.36
C ARG A 190 -0.01 12.05 -11.59
N GLU A 191 -0.97 11.14 -11.77
CA GLU A 191 -1.02 10.29 -12.96
C GLU A 191 -1.28 11.08 -14.23
N ARG A 192 -2.29 11.97 -14.22
CA ARG A 192 -2.61 12.82 -15.37
C ARG A 192 -1.47 13.77 -15.75
N SER A 193 -0.67 14.22 -14.79
CA SER A 193 0.48 15.09 -15.05
C SER A 193 1.76 14.35 -15.43
N GLY A 194 1.75 13.00 -15.48
CA GLY A 194 2.96 12.20 -15.72
C GLY A 194 3.98 12.29 -14.58
N GLN A 195 3.61 12.85 -13.43
CA GLN A 195 4.47 12.96 -12.23
C GLN A 195 4.40 11.72 -11.34
N ALA A 196 3.52 10.76 -11.65
CA ALA A 196 3.19 9.61 -10.80
C ALA A 196 4.34 8.65 -10.48
N SER A 197 5.55 8.86 -10.99
CA SER A 197 6.63 7.91 -10.76
C SER A 197 8.00 8.52 -11.00
N ALA A 198 8.72 8.82 -9.92
CA ALA A 198 10.15 9.12 -9.99
C ALA A 198 10.98 7.84 -9.73
N ASP A 199 12.19 7.80 -10.27
CA ASP A 199 13.16 6.75 -9.95
C ASP A 199 13.46 6.74 -8.44
N LEU A 200 13.55 5.54 -7.84
CA LEU A 200 13.84 5.30 -6.41
C LEU A 200 14.98 6.16 -5.86
#